data_AF-A0A8T4PCP1-F1
#
_entry.id   AF-A0A8T4PCP1-F1
#
_cell.length_a   1.000
_cell.length_b   1.000
_cell.length_c   1.000
_cell.angle_alpha   90.00
_cell.angle_beta   90.00
_cell.angle_gamma   90.00
#
_symmetry.space_group_name_H-M   'P 1'
#
loop_
_entity.id
_entity.type
_entity.pdbx_description
1 polymer ?
#
loop_
_entity_poly.entity_id
_entity_poly.type
_entity_poly.pdbx_seq_one_letter_code
_entity_poly.pdbx_strand_id
1 'polypeptide(L)' 'MKFYTILVILVLLNAFFIISNNNLSMNSKDNVNKFISLYFDWFKKVGSNTARISGEVIKLRWVPDSSSKSLNNS' A
#
# COMPACT_ATOMS: atom_id res chain seq x y z
N MET A 1 3.63 -13.82 -15.95
CA MET A 1 3.41 -12.78 -16.99
C MET A 1 2.34 -11.77 -16.59
N LYS A 2 1.06 -12.17 -16.43
CA LYS A 2 -0.07 -11.22 -16.19
C LYS A 2 0.04 -10.38 -14.89
N PHE A 3 0.49 -10.99 -13.79
CA PHE A 3 0.62 -10.30 -12.50
C PHE A 3 1.65 -9.17 -12.54
N TYR A 4 2.83 -9.42 -13.12
CA TYR A 4 3.86 -8.39 -13.29
C TYR A 4 3.36 -7.22 -14.15
N THR A 5 2.59 -7.51 -15.19
CA THR A 5 1.96 -6.47 -16.02
C THR A 5 1.01 -5.59 -15.21
N ILE A 6 0.15 -6.18 -14.38
CA ILE A 6 -0.76 -5.44 -13.49
C ILE A 6 0.04 -4.56 -12.51
N LEU A 7 1.13 -5.11 -11.96
CA LEU A 7 1.99 -4.39 -11.02
C LEU A 7 2.68 -3.18 -11.69
N VAL A 8 3.21 -3.37 -12.90
CA VAL A 8 3.79 -2.28 -13.70
C VAL A 8 2.74 -1.21 -14.02
N ILE A 9 1.53 -1.60 -14.43
CA ILE A 9 0.44 -0.66 -14.71
C ILE A 9 0.08 0.14 -13.45
N LEU A 10 -0.03 -0.52 -12.29
CA LEU A 10 -0.34 0.13 -11.02
C LEU A 10 0.72 1.18 -10.64
N VAL A 11 2.00 0.85 -10.82
CA VAL A 11 3.14 1.74 -10.56
C VAL A 11 3.09 2.95 -11.49
N LEU A 12 2.87 2.73 -12.79
CA LEU A 12 2.77 3.80 -13.79
C LEU A 12 1.57 4.71 -13.53
N LEU A 13 0.39 4.15 -13.24
CA LEU A 13 -0.81 4.92 -12.93
C LEU A 13 -0.57 5.84 -11.73
N ASN A 14 0.05 5.34 -10.66
CA ASN A 14 0.37 6.17 -9.50
C ASN A 14 1.36 7.29 -9.84
N ALA A 15 2.35 7.02 -10.69
CA ALA A 15 3.25 8.06 -11.17
C ALA A 15 2.46 9.17 -11.89
N PHE A 16 1.58 8.80 -12.83
CA PHE A 16 0.71 9.76 -13.53
C PHE A 16 -0.21 10.54 -12.58
N PHE A 17 -0.81 9.88 -11.58
CA PHE A 17 -1.65 10.55 -10.58
C PHE A 17 -0.87 11.57 -9.77
N ILE A 18 0.35 11.24 -9.32
CA ILE A 18 1.18 12.17 -8.54
C ILE A 18 1.56 13.38 -9.39
N ILE A 19 1.95 13.17 -10.65
CA ILE A 19 2.30 14.23 -11.60
C ILE A 19 1.10 15.16 -11.82
N SER A 20 -0.06 14.58 -12.11
CA SER A 20 -1.30 15.33 -12.39
C SER A 20 -1.77 16.12 -11.18
N ASN A 21 -1.89 15.48 -10.01
CA ASN A 21 -2.44 16.12 -8.81
C ASN A 21 -1.55 17.24 -8.26
N ASN A 22 -0.24 17.18 -8.50
CA ASN A 22 0.71 18.20 -8.04
C ASN A 22 1.11 19.18 -9.15
N ASN A 23 0.49 19.08 -10.34
CA ASN A 23 0.77 19.88 -11.52
C ASN A 23 2.28 19.97 -11.84
N LEU A 24 2.98 18.83 -11.77
CA LEU A 24 4.43 18.78 -11.91
C LEU A 24 4.81 18.75 -13.39
N SER A 25 5.24 19.89 -13.91
CA SER A 25 5.85 19.96 -15.24
C SER A 25 7.23 19.29 -15.21
N MET A 26 7.35 18.14 -15.85
CA MET A 26 8.57 17.30 -15.88
C MET A 26 9.75 17.93 -16.64
N ASN A 27 9.55 19.10 -17.25
CA ASN A 27 10.60 19.84 -17.95
C ASN A 27 11.52 20.63 -16.99
N SER A 28 11.09 20.84 -15.73
CA SER A 28 11.91 21.50 -14.70
C SER A 28 12.57 20.48 -13.78
N LYS A 29 13.87 20.64 -13.53
CA LYS A 29 14.64 19.80 -12.60
C LYS A 29 14.05 19.83 -11.18
N ASP A 30 13.54 20.97 -10.73
CA ASP A 30 12.93 21.10 -9.40
C ASP A 30 11.65 20.28 -9.27
N ASN A 31 10.84 20.25 -10.31
CA ASN A 31 9.61 19.45 -10.36
C ASN A 31 9.92 17.96 -10.41
N VAL A 32 11.00 17.55 -11.09
CA VAL A 32 11.47 16.16 -11.11
C VAL A 32 11.92 15.73 -9.71
N ASN A 33 12.70 16.56 -9.02
CA ASN A 33 13.12 16.28 -7.64
C ASN A 33 11.91 16.16 -6.70
N LYS A 34 10.94 17.08 -6.83
CA LYS A 34 9.69 17.05 -6.06
C LYS A 34 8.88 15.79 -6.37
N PHE A 35 8.78 15.38 -7.63
CA PHE A 35 8.13 14.14 -8.03
C PHE A 35 8.78 12.93 -7.37
N ILE A 36 10.11 12.81 -7.44
CA ILE A 36 10.84 11.69 -6.85
C ILE A 36 10.56 11.60 -5.35
N SER A 37 10.62 12.71 -4.62
CA SER A 37 10.29 12.74 -3.19
C SER A 37 8.87 12.25 -2.92
N LEU A 38 7.88 12.80 -3.63
CA LEU A 38 6.47 12.42 -3.46
C LEU A 38 6.23 10.95 -3.81
N TYR A 39 6.90 10.45 -4.85
CA TYR A 39 6.78 9.09 -5.32
C TYR A 39 7.37 8.09 -4.30
N PHE A 40 8.54 8.38 -3.74
CA PHE A 40 9.13 7.57 -2.67
C PHE A 40 8.28 7.58 -1.39
N ASP A 41 7.73 8.73 -1.01
CA ASP A 41 6.87 8.81 0.17
C ASP A 41 5.55 8.05 -0.01
N TRP A 42 4.97 8.05 -1.22
CA TRP A 42 3.87 7.18 -1.55
C TRP A 42 4.25 5.69 -1.41
N PHE A 43 5.41 5.29 -1.93
CA PHE A 43 5.87 3.90 -1.84
C PHE A 43 6.04 3.44 -0.38
N LYS A 44 6.61 4.29 0.48
CA LYS A 44 6.70 4.03 1.93
C LYS A 44 5.32 3.85 2.56
N LYS A 45 4.35 4.72 2.23
CA LYS A 45 2.98 4.62 2.73
C LYS A 45 2.32 3.32 2.33
N VAL A 46 2.43 2.92 1.05
CA VAL A 46 1.92 1.64 0.57
C VAL A 46 2.52 0.48 1.37
N GLY A 47 3.85 0.43 1.51
CA GLY A 47 4.52 -0.62 2.29
C GLY A 47 4.04 -0.67 3.74
N SER A 48 3.94 0.48 4.41
CA SER A 48 3.46 0.55 5.80
C SER A 48 2.00 0.10 5.96
N ASN A 49 1.13 0.47 5.02
CA ASN A 49 -0.28 0.08 5.03
C ASN A 49 -0.43 -1.41 4.74
N THR A 50 0.32 -1.96 3.78
CA THR A 50 0.32 -3.40 3.50
C THR A 50 0.81 -4.21 4.70
N ALA A 51 1.88 -3.75 5.37
CA ALA A 51 2.40 -4.41 6.58
C ALA A 51 1.41 -4.35 7.74
N ARG A 52 0.71 -3.22 7.91
CA ARG A 52 -0.33 -3.08 8.93
C ARG A 52 -1.52 -4.01 8.67
N ILE A 53 -2.05 -4.02 7.44
CA ILE A 53 -3.18 -4.87 7.05
C ILE A 53 -2.81 -6.34 7.19
N SER A 54 -1.63 -6.76 6.72
CA SER A 54 -1.19 -8.14 6.86
C SER A 54 -1.00 -8.53 8.33
N GLY A 55 -0.47 -7.62 9.17
CA GLY A 55 -0.38 -7.81 10.61
C GLY A 55 -1.75 -7.95 11.28
N GLU A 56 -2.73 -7.14 10.89
CA GLU A 56 -4.11 -7.24 11.38
C GLU A 56 -4.77 -8.56 10.96
N VAL A 57 -4.59 -9.00 9.71
CA VAL A 57 -5.10 -10.31 9.21
C VAL A 57 -4.45 -11.48 9.93
N ILE A 58 -3.14 -11.43 10.18
CA ILE A 58 -2.44 -12.47 10.94
C ILE A 58 -2.96 -12.52 12.37
N LYS A 59 -3.16 -11.37 13.03
CA LYS A 59 -3.75 -11.30 14.37
C LYS A 59 -5.17 -11.87 14.39
N LEU A 60 -6.01 -11.48 13.44
CA LEU A 60 -7.38 -12.01 13.30
C LEU A 60 -7.39 -13.53 13.14
N ARG A 61 -6.47 -14.09 12.35
CA ARG A 61 -6.33 -15.55 12.18
C ARG A 61 -5.80 -16.26 13.43
N TRP A 62 -5.05 -15.54 14.27
CA TRP A 62 -4.38 -16.12 15.44
C TRP A 62 -5.12 -15.91 16.75
N VAL A 63 -6.18 -15.09 16.79
CA VAL A 63 -7.09 -15.05 17.95
C VAL A 63 -7.84 -16.38 18.00
N PRO A 64 -7.56 -17.27 18.97
CA PRO A 64 -8.31 -18.50 19.09
C PRO A 64 -9.73 -18.15 19.52
N ASP A 65 -10.73 -18.78 18.89
CA ASP A 65 -12.15 -18.58 19.18
C ASP A 65 -12.42 -18.84 20.67
N SER A 66 -12.53 -17.79 21.47
CA SER A 66 -12.80 -17.87 22.91
C SER A 66 -14.22 -18.37 23.22
N SER A 67 -15.03 -18.60 22.17
CA SER A 67 -16.40 -19.12 22.19
C SER A 67 -16.50 -20.64 22.37
N SER A 68 -15.38 -21.38 22.33
CA SER A 68 -15.39 -22.86 22.45
C SER A 68 -15.28 -23.41 23.88
N LYS A 69 -15.16 -22.55 24.92
CA LYS A 69 -14.90 -22.99 26.31
C LYS A 69 -16.07 -22.90 27.30
N SER A 70 -17.31 -22.67 26.84
CA SER A 70 -18.47 -22.52 27.75
C SER A 70 -19.59 -23.56 27.61
N LEU A 71 -19.39 -24.68 26.91
CA LEU A 71 -20.43 -25.71 26.71
C LEU A 71 -20.05 -27.11 27.21
N ASN A 72 -19.19 -27.21 28.23
CA ASN A 72 -18.83 -28.51 28.83
C ASN A 72 -18.86 -28.51 30.37
N ASN A 73 -19.65 -27.65 30.99
CA ASN A 73 -19.96 -27.70 32.42
C ASN A 73 -21.41 -27.23 32.65
N SER A 74 -22.37 -28.10 32.40
CA SER A 74 -23.72 -28.06 32.98
C SER A 74 -24.21 -29.49 33.17
#